data_AF-A0A364LJG0-F1
#
_entry.id   AF-A0A364LJG0-F1
#
_cell.length_a   1.000
_cell.length_b   1.000
_cell.length_c   1.000
_cell.angle_alpha   90.00
_cell.angle_beta   90.00
_cell.angle_gamma   90.00
#
_symmetry.space_group_name_H-M   'P 1'
#
loop_
_entity.id
_entity.type
_entity.pdbx_description
1 polymer ?
#
loop_
_entity_poly.entity_id
_entity_poly.type
_entity_poly.pdbx_seq_one_letter_code
_entity_poly.pdbx_strand_id
1 'polypeptide(L)'
;MNNQSNLKVKNGTVPLVAYSLWLFIVLSALTPLIGAYSVFKYNTALYEQTEEASNAFMFIAQQYDNIGTLIGLSFFLSAIIYSFWIFRVSSNSRCLNPDVKIKFTPGWSVLSYFIPFLSVYWPYKSMKELWQLNVKTTDNGIILGWWISFLFLNSSTMACSKINDPSVIGYQWYVGLITVSNILGIVSAFLALKIIKQINDAQSAGLRLSPAMPCPN
;
A
#
# COMPACT_ATOMS: atom_id res chain seq x y z
N MET A 1 -6.15 47.57 12.60
CA MET A 1 -5.01 46.82 13.18
C MET A 1 -5.43 45.37 13.32
N ASN A 2 -4.72 44.48 12.61
CA ASN A 2 -4.95 43.05 12.51
C ASN A 2 -4.97 42.37 13.88
N ASN A 3 -6.06 41.70 14.22
CA ASN A 3 -6.08 40.72 15.30
C ASN A 3 -6.20 39.32 14.67
N GLN A 4 -5.11 38.86 14.04
CA GLN A 4 -4.94 37.45 13.70
C GLN A 4 -4.60 36.71 14.98
N SER A 5 -5.62 36.41 15.77
CA SER A 5 -5.52 35.57 16.96
C SER A 5 -5.17 34.13 16.55
N ASN A 6 -3.88 33.81 16.60
CA ASN A 6 -3.30 32.55 17.05
C ASN A 6 -4.12 31.26 16.76
N LEU A 7 -4.51 31.04 15.50
CA LEU A 7 -4.79 29.69 15.04
C LEU A 7 -3.44 28.95 15.01
N LYS A 8 -3.13 28.26 16.11
CA LYS A 8 -2.08 27.22 16.13
C LYS A 8 -2.44 26.22 15.05
N VAL A 9 -1.90 26.42 13.86
CA VAL A 9 -1.88 25.41 12.81
C VAL A 9 -1.16 24.21 13.41
N LYS A 10 -1.94 23.20 13.82
CA LYS A 10 -1.40 21.95 14.35
C LYS A 10 -0.52 21.38 13.24
N ASN A 11 0.80 21.46 13.43
CA ASN A 11 1.79 20.96 12.47
C ASN A 11 1.36 19.57 11.98
N GLY A 12 1.38 19.40 10.65
CA GLY A 12 0.77 18.29 9.92
C GLY A 12 0.96 16.96 10.61
N THR A 13 -0.08 16.51 11.32
CA THR A 13 -0.11 15.17 11.87
C THR A 13 -0.01 14.21 10.70
N VAL A 14 1.02 13.37 10.71
CA VAL A 14 1.17 12.27 9.75
C VAL A 14 -0.16 11.51 9.74
N PRO A 15 -0.83 11.39 8.58
CA PRO A 15 -2.16 10.80 8.54
C PRO A 15 -2.06 9.34 8.99
N LEU A 16 -3.08 8.82 9.68
CA LEU A 16 -3.10 7.44 10.21
C LEU A 16 -2.68 6.39 9.16
N VAL A 17 -3.07 6.62 7.90
CA VAL A 17 -2.70 5.81 6.74
C VAL A 17 -1.18 5.65 6.59
N ALA A 18 -0.39 6.68 6.86
CA ALA A 18 1.06 6.62 6.71
C ALA A 18 1.72 5.73 7.78
N TYR A 19 1.21 5.72 9.02
CA TYR A 19 1.69 4.77 10.04
C TYR A 19 1.39 3.33 9.64
N SER A 20 0.20 3.06 9.08
CA SER A 20 -0.14 1.73 8.61
C SER A 20 0.79 1.26 7.47
N LEU A 21 1.13 2.16 6.54
CA LEU A 21 2.05 1.86 5.44
C LEU A 21 3.49 1.65 5.93
N TRP A 22 3.93 2.41 6.94
CA TRP A 22 5.23 2.18 7.57
C TRP A 22 5.32 0.84 8.28
N LEU A 23 4.27 0.43 9.01
CA LEU A 23 4.20 -0.90 9.62
C LEU A 23 4.32 -1.99 8.55
N PHE A 24 3.58 -1.87 7.44
CA PHE A 24 3.66 -2.79 6.31
C PHE A 24 5.07 -2.86 5.72
N ILE A 25 5.74 -1.71 5.52
CA ILE A 25 7.11 -1.64 5.01
C ILE A 25 8.09 -2.34 5.96
N VAL A 26 8.02 -2.06 7.26
CA VAL A 26 8.92 -2.64 8.27
C VAL A 26 8.78 -4.17 8.31
N LEU A 27 7.54 -4.68 8.33
CA LEU A 27 7.30 -6.12 8.31
C LEU A 27 7.79 -6.77 7.01
N SER A 28 7.52 -6.12 5.87
CA SER A 28 7.92 -6.62 4.55
C SER A 28 9.45 -6.68 4.39
N ALA A 29 10.17 -5.73 4.99
CA ALA A 29 11.64 -5.65 4.91
C ALA A 29 12.36 -6.81 5.63
N LEU A 30 11.70 -7.49 6.57
CA LEU A 30 12.28 -8.63 7.29
C LEU A 30 12.26 -9.93 6.44
N THR A 31 11.33 -10.04 5.51
CA THR A 31 11.08 -11.28 4.77
C THR A 31 12.22 -11.75 3.87
N PRO A 32 13.00 -10.90 3.17
CA PRO A 32 14.07 -11.40 2.30
C PRO A 32 15.16 -12.12 3.09
N LEU A 33 15.46 -11.63 4.31
CA LEU A 33 16.47 -12.22 5.18
C LEU A 33 15.99 -13.56 5.75
N ILE A 34 14.76 -13.60 6.27
CA ILE A 34 14.17 -14.83 6.82
C ILE A 34 14.00 -15.88 5.72
N GLY A 35 13.54 -15.48 4.53
CA GLY A 35 13.38 -16.37 3.39
C GLY A 35 14.70 -16.92 2.85
N ALA A 36 15.74 -16.09 2.72
CA ALA A 36 17.06 -16.58 2.33
C ALA A 36 17.60 -17.60 3.36
N TYR A 37 17.40 -17.33 4.65
CA TYR A 37 17.80 -18.25 5.71
C TYR A 37 16.98 -19.55 5.73
N SER A 38 15.68 -19.50 5.43
CA SER A 38 14.83 -20.68 5.36
C SER A 38 15.23 -21.58 4.19
N VAL A 39 15.58 -21.01 3.03
CA VAL A 39 16.12 -21.76 1.88
C VAL A 39 17.46 -22.39 2.22
N PHE A 40 18.36 -21.66 2.90
CA PHE A 40 19.62 -22.23 3.37
C PHE A 40 19.38 -23.45 4.27
N LYS A 41 18.47 -23.33 5.25
CA LYS A 41 18.14 -24.44 6.17
C LYS A 41 17.46 -25.62 5.48
N TYR A 42 16.63 -25.35 4.48
CA TYR A 42 16.04 -26.40 3.66
C TYR A 42 17.12 -27.22 2.92
N ASN A 43 18.12 -26.55 2.32
CA ASN A 43 19.22 -27.24 1.65
C ASN A 43 20.07 -28.08 2.64
N THR A 44 20.33 -27.56 3.84
CA THR A 44 21.07 -28.33 4.87
C THR A 44 20.29 -29.57 5.32
N ALA A 45 18.98 -29.45 5.49
CA ALA A 45 18.13 -30.58 5.89
C ALA A 45 18.15 -31.72 4.84
N LEU A 46 18.15 -31.37 3.55
CA LEU A 46 18.24 -32.35 2.47
C LEU A 46 19.63 -33.01 2.33
N TYR A 47 20.69 -32.26 2.60
CA TYR A 47 22.04 -32.79 2.52
C TYR A 47 22.37 -33.71 3.70
N GLU A 48 22.10 -33.25 4.93
CA GLU A 48 22.47 -33.98 6.14
C GLU A 48 21.51 -35.14 6.45
N GLN A 49 20.24 -35.02 6.04
CA GLN A 49 19.19 -36.03 6.28
C GLN A 49 19.05 -36.42 7.76
N THR A 50 19.39 -35.51 8.67
CA THR A 50 19.23 -35.68 10.11
C THR A 50 17.90 -35.10 10.58
N GLU A 51 17.39 -35.65 11.68
CA GLU A 51 16.18 -35.12 12.33
C GLU A 51 16.42 -33.69 12.86
N GLU A 52 17.61 -33.40 13.38
CA GLU A 52 17.99 -32.08 13.88
C GLU A 52 17.96 -31.01 12.78
N ALA A 53 18.55 -31.28 11.61
CA ALA A 53 18.55 -30.33 10.49
C ALA A 53 17.12 -30.11 9.95
N SER A 54 16.32 -31.17 9.90
CA SER A 54 14.91 -31.10 9.50
C SER A 54 14.09 -30.23 10.47
N ASN A 55 14.26 -30.43 11.78
CA ASN A 55 13.58 -29.63 12.81
C ASN A 55 14.01 -28.16 12.77
N ALA A 56 15.29 -27.87 12.54
CA ALA A 56 15.80 -26.51 12.39
C ALA A 56 15.21 -25.81 11.16
N PHE A 57 15.07 -26.51 10.03
CA PHE A 57 14.35 -26.00 8.86
C PHE A 57 12.89 -25.70 9.18
N MET A 58 12.16 -26.67 9.75
CA MET A 58 10.74 -26.53 10.07
C MET A 58 10.47 -25.34 11.00
N PHE A 59 11.34 -25.12 12.00
CA PHE A 59 11.24 -23.96 12.88
C PHE A 59 11.32 -22.64 12.10
N ILE A 60 12.30 -22.49 11.20
CA ILE A 60 12.49 -21.26 10.42
C ILE A 60 11.40 -21.08 9.37
N ALA A 61 10.97 -22.15 8.70
CA ALA A 61 9.85 -22.11 7.77
C ALA A 61 8.56 -21.62 8.47
N GLN A 62 8.28 -22.12 9.68
CA GLN A 62 7.15 -21.64 10.47
C GLN A 62 7.26 -20.15 10.81
N GLN A 63 8.45 -19.65 11.17
CA GLN A 63 8.64 -18.21 11.41
C GLN A 63 8.41 -17.38 10.14
N TYR A 64 8.83 -17.89 8.98
CA TYR A 64 8.60 -17.25 7.68
C TYR A 64 7.09 -17.13 7.36
N ASP A 65 6.32 -18.19 7.62
CA ASP A 65 4.87 -18.16 7.39
C ASP A 65 4.14 -17.26 8.41
N ASN A 66 4.60 -17.24 9.67
CA ASN A 66 4.07 -16.35 10.71
C ASN A 66 4.27 -14.87 10.33
N ILE A 67 5.47 -14.48 9.86
CA ILE A 67 5.70 -13.09 9.43
C ILE A 67 4.88 -12.75 8.18
N GLY A 68 4.73 -13.71 7.25
CA GLY A 68 3.84 -13.56 6.09
C GLY A 68 2.39 -13.28 6.49
N THR A 69 1.90 -13.99 7.51
CA THR A 69 0.55 -13.76 8.07
C THR A 69 0.41 -12.35 8.66
N LEU A 70 1.40 -11.90 9.44
CA LEU A 70 1.41 -10.54 10.00
C LEU A 70 1.44 -9.45 8.91
N ILE A 71 2.18 -9.68 7.81
CA ILE A 71 2.18 -8.78 6.65
C ILE A 71 0.80 -8.73 6.00
N GLY A 72 0.14 -9.88 5.82
CA GLY A 72 -1.23 -9.95 5.30
C GLY A 72 -2.23 -9.16 6.15
N LEU A 73 -2.15 -9.31 7.48
CA LEU A 73 -2.98 -8.54 8.42
C LEU A 73 -2.67 -7.03 8.36
N SER A 74 -1.39 -6.66 8.31
CA SER A 74 -0.98 -5.27 8.15
C SER A 74 -1.47 -4.67 6.83
N PHE A 75 -1.40 -5.43 5.73
CA PHE A 75 -1.90 -5.02 4.43
C PHE A 75 -3.40 -4.79 4.46
N PHE A 76 -4.16 -5.71 5.06
CA PHE A 76 -5.61 -5.58 5.21
C PHE A 76 -5.99 -4.34 6.03
N LEU A 77 -5.30 -4.10 7.15
CA LEU A 77 -5.49 -2.91 7.97
C LEU A 77 -5.16 -1.63 7.17
N SER A 78 -4.05 -1.62 6.43
CA SER A 78 -3.69 -0.53 5.53
C SER A 78 -4.74 -0.28 4.46
N ALA A 79 -5.32 -1.33 3.86
CA ALA A 79 -6.37 -1.20 2.85
C ALA A 79 -7.62 -0.50 3.42
N ILE A 80 -8.05 -0.86 4.65
CA ILE A 80 -9.17 -0.20 5.33
C ILE A 80 -8.87 1.28 5.58
N ILE A 81 -7.73 1.58 6.19
CA ILE A 81 -7.37 2.97 6.54
C ILE A 81 -7.15 3.81 5.26
N TYR A 82 -6.54 3.23 4.23
CA TYR A 82 -6.34 3.86 2.92
C TYR A 82 -7.68 4.15 2.23
N SER A 83 -8.66 3.25 2.35
CA SER A 83 -10.02 3.45 1.84
C SER A 83 -10.70 4.66 2.48
N PHE A 84 -10.62 4.79 3.81
CA PHE A 84 -11.13 5.98 4.51
C PHE A 84 -10.40 7.25 4.08
N TRP A 85 -9.09 7.18 3.88
CA TRP A 85 -8.32 8.32 3.38
C TRP A 85 -8.75 8.72 1.96
N ILE A 86 -8.93 7.77 1.03
CA ILE A 86 -9.45 8.04 -0.33
C ILE A 86 -10.82 8.72 -0.24
N PHE A 87 -11.74 8.15 0.55
CA PHE A 87 -13.08 8.70 0.70
C PHE A 87 -13.02 10.16 1.16
N ARG A 88 -12.25 10.42 2.23
CA ARG A 88 -12.07 11.77 2.78
C ARG A 88 -11.48 12.74 1.76
N VAL A 89 -10.40 12.36 1.10
CA VAL A 89 -9.71 13.20 0.11
C VAL A 89 -10.59 13.48 -1.10
N SER A 90 -11.36 12.48 -1.55
CA SER A 90 -12.30 12.64 -2.66
C SER A 90 -13.41 13.62 -2.31
N SER A 91 -13.99 13.50 -1.11
CA SER A 91 -15.00 14.45 -0.60
C SER A 91 -14.42 15.86 -0.49
N ASN A 92 -13.25 16.02 0.11
CA ASN A 92 -12.57 17.30 0.22
C ASN A 92 -12.29 17.94 -1.15
N SER A 93 -11.85 17.13 -2.12
CA SER A 93 -11.54 17.62 -3.48
C SER A 93 -12.78 18.16 -4.18
N ARG A 94 -13.95 17.56 -3.93
CA ARG A 94 -15.23 18.04 -4.46
C ARG A 94 -15.64 19.37 -3.84
N CYS A 95 -15.46 19.53 -2.53
CA CYS A 95 -15.76 20.79 -1.86
C CYS A 95 -14.79 21.92 -2.28
N LEU A 96 -13.52 21.59 -2.50
CA LEU A 96 -12.49 22.57 -2.90
C LEU A 96 -12.56 22.96 -4.38
N ASN A 97 -13.26 22.18 -5.22
CA ASN A 97 -13.38 22.43 -6.66
C ASN A 97 -14.84 22.34 -7.11
N PRO A 98 -15.74 23.23 -6.63
CA PRO A 98 -17.18 23.15 -6.92
C PRO A 98 -17.50 23.32 -8.41
N ASP A 99 -16.67 24.07 -9.15
CA ASP A 99 -16.88 24.34 -10.57
C ASP A 99 -16.34 23.23 -11.50
N VAL A 100 -15.66 22.23 -10.94
CA VAL A 100 -15.05 21.14 -11.72
C VAL A 100 -15.91 19.89 -11.65
N LYS A 101 -16.31 19.36 -12.82
CA LYS A 101 -17.05 18.10 -12.90
C LYS A 101 -16.11 16.92 -12.61
N ILE A 102 -16.13 16.43 -11.37
CA ILE A 102 -15.39 15.24 -10.92
C ILE A 102 -16.13 13.96 -11.35
N LYS A 103 -15.45 13.06 -12.07
CA LYS A 103 -16.06 11.84 -12.61
C LYS A 103 -16.27 10.77 -11.54
N PHE A 104 -15.33 10.60 -10.63
CA PHE A 104 -15.42 9.60 -9.57
C PHE A 104 -16.05 10.17 -8.31
N THR A 105 -17.11 9.53 -7.80
CA THR A 105 -17.65 9.86 -6.48
C THR A 105 -16.74 9.27 -5.38
N PRO A 106 -16.80 9.78 -4.13
CA PRO A 106 -16.03 9.22 -3.02
C PRO A 106 -16.27 7.72 -2.83
N GLY A 107 -17.52 7.27 -2.96
CA GLY A 107 -17.88 5.85 -2.90
C GLY A 107 -17.25 5.03 -4.02
N TRP A 108 -17.36 5.48 -5.28
CA TRP A 108 -16.76 4.76 -6.42
C TRP A 108 -15.23 4.73 -6.38
N SER A 109 -14.60 5.78 -5.84
CA SER A 109 -13.16 5.83 -5.62
C SER A 109 -12.68 4.72 -4.68
N VAL A 110 -13.49 4.31 -3.71
CA VAL A 110 -13.16 3.21 -2.78
C VAL A 110 -13.62 1.86 -3.32
N LEU A 111 -14.89 1.75 -3.72
CA LEU A 111 -15.50 0.47 -4.13
C LEU A 111 -14.84 -0.14 -5.36
N SER A 112 -14.23 0.68 -6.22
CA SER A 112 -13.52 0.20 -7.41
C SER A 112 -12.34 -0.73 -7.11
N TYR A 113 -11.74 -0.68 -5.91
CA TYR A 113 -10.67 -1.61 -5.51
C TYR A 113 -11.18 -3.03 -5.21
N PHE A 114 -12.45 -3.16 -4.84
CA PHE A 114 -13.03 -4.41 -4.37
C PHE A 114 -13.81 -5.16 -5.46
N ILE A 115 -14.17 -4.48 -6.55
CA ILE A 115 -14.89 -5.09 -7.68
C ILE A 115 -13.83 -5.62 -8.68
N PRO A 116 -13.75 -6.95 -8.93
CA PRO A 116 -12.64 -7.55 -9.67
C PRO A 116 -12.37 -6.96 -11.06
N PHE A 117 -13.41 -6.65 -11.84
CA PHE A 117 -13.26 -6.07 -13.17
C PHE A 117 -12.81 -4.60 -13.12
N LEU A 118 -13.18 -3.88 -12.07
CA LEU A 118 -12.84 -2.47 -11.90
C LEU A 118 -11.45 -2.30 -11.27
N SER A 119 -11.07 -3.23 -10.38
CA SER A 119 -9.85 -3.17 -9.58
C SER A 119 -8.56 -3.20 -10.40
N VAL A 120 -8.63 -3.52 -11.70
CA VAL A 120 -7.49 -3.48 -12.63
C VAL A 120 -7.16 -2.06 -13.09
N TYR A 121 -8.14 -1.16 -13.19
CA TYR A 121 -7.94 0.13 -13.86
C TYR A 121 -8.67 1.34 -13.27
N TRP A 122 -9.84 1.15 -12.66
CA TRP A 122 -10.61 2.26 -12.10
C TRP A 122 -9.93 2.93 -10.90
N PRO A 123 -9.29 2.20 -9.98
CA PRO A 123 -8.48 2.80 -8.92
C PRO A 123 -7.41 3.77 -9.44
N TYR A 124 -6.69 3.38 -10.49
CA TYR A 124 -5.70 4.23 -11.15
C TYR A 124 -6.33 5.50 -11.70
N LYS A 125 -7.45 5.38 -12.43
CA LYS A 125 -8.16 6.52 -13.00
C LYS A 125 -8.65 7.49 -11.91
N SER A 126 -9.24 6.97 -10.85
CA SER A 126 -9.74 7.76 -9.72
C SER A 126 -8.60 8.48 -9.00
N MET A 127 -7.51 7.76 -8.66
CA MET A 127 -6.35 8.37 -8.01
C MET A 127 -5.66 9.42 -8.90
N LYS A 128 -5.59 9.19 -10.22
CA LYS A 128 -5.06 10.16 -11.18
C LYS A 128 -5.91 11.43 -11.23
N GLU A 129 -7.24 11.29 -11.25
CA GLU A 129 -8.15 12.45 -11.20
C GLU A 129 -7.94 13.24 -9.90
N LEU A 130 -7.88 12.55 -8.75
CA LEU A 130 -7.59 13.19 -7.45
C LEU A 130 -6.23 13.88 -7.43
N TRP A 131 -5.20 13.25 -7.98
CA TRP A 131 -3.86 13.83 -8.09
C TRP A 131 -3.86 15.14 -8.87
N GLN A 132 -4.48 15.14 -10.06
CA GLN A 132 -4.55 16.31 -10.93
C GLN A 132 -5.33 17.47 -10.30
N LEU A 133 -6.40 17.17 -9.57
CA LEU A 133 -7.22 18.17 -8.87
C LEU A 133 -6.46 18.85 -7.72
N ASN A 134 -5.57 18.13 -7.03
CA ASN A 134 -4.92 18.66 -5.83
C ASN A 134 -3.51 19.21 -6.10
N VAL A 135 -2.67 18.49 -6.85
CA VAL A 135 -1.22 18.78 -6.94
C VAL A 135 -0.87 19.73 -8.10
N LYS A 136 -1.83 20.06 -8.99
CA LYS A 136 -1.67 21.00 -10.13
C LYS A 136 -0.40 20.75 -10.97
N THR A 137 -0.02 19.49 -11.14
CA THR A 137 1.11 19.07 -11.98
C THR A 137 0.64 18.22 -13.16
N THR A 138 1.35 18.30 -14.28
CA THR A 138 1.11 17.46 -15.46
C THR A 138 1.81 16.10 -15.34
N ASP A 139 2.78 15.96 -14.43
CA ASP A 139 3.48 14.70 -14.19
C ASP A 139 2.58 13.73 -13.41
N ASN A 140 2.24 12.62 -14.07
CA ASN A 140 1.46 11.51 -13.53
C ASN A 140 2.29 10.22 -13.40
N GLY A 141 3.60 10.29 -13.62
CA GLY A 141 4.50 9.14 -13.58
C GLY A 141 4.49 8.44 -12.22
N ILE A 142 4.38 9.23 -11.13
CA ILE A 142 4.27 8.69 -9.77
C ILE A 142 3.00 7.84 -9.57
N ILE A 143 1.87 8.25 -10.14
CA ILE A 143 0.60 7.52 -10.04
C ILE A 143 0.67 6.22 -10.85
N LEU A 144 1.27 6.27 -12.04
CA LEU A 144 1.47 5.09 -12.87
C LEU A 144 2.43 4.09 -12.21
N GLY A 145 3.56 4.55 -11.71
CA GLY A 145 4.53 3.70 -11.01
C GLY A 145 3.95 3.07 -9.74
N TRP A 146 3.17 3.83 -8.97
CA TRP A 146 2.45 3.32 -7.80
C TRP A 146 1.46 2.22 -8.20
N TRP A 147 0.68 2.44 -9.26
CA TRP A 147 -0.34 1.49 -9.69
C TRP A 147 0.26 0.20 -10.26
N ILE A 148 1.29 0.31 -11.11
CA ILE A 148 1.97 -0.86 -11.68
C ILE A 148 2.57 -1.70 -10.55
N SER A 149 3.30 -1.08 -9.62
CA SER A 149 3.87 -1.80 -8.47
C SER A 149 2.80 -2.45 -7.58
N PHE A 150 1.64 -1.81 -7.40
CA PHE A 150 0.51 -2.38 -6.68
C PHE A 150 -0.11 -3.61 -7.40
N LEU A 151 -0.24 -3.59 -8.73
CA LEU A 151 -0.80 -4.73 -9.48
C LEU A 151 0.09 -5.98 -9.38
N PHE A 152 1.41 -5.81 -9.42
CA PHE A 152 2.34 -6.93 -9.28
C PHE A 152 2.29 -7.56 -7.88
N LEU A 153 2.08 -6.78 -6.82
CA LEU A 153 1.87 -7.31 -5.46
C LEU A 153 0.71 -8.31 -5.42
N ASN A 154 -0.41 -8.02 -6.07
CA ASN A 154 -1.61 -8.85 -6.04
C ASN A 154 -1.49 -10.13 -6.88
N SER A 155 -0.62 -10.14 -7.89
CA SER A 155 -0.47 -11.26 -8.82
C SER A 155 0.25 -12.46 -8.18
N SER A 156 1.16 -12.19 -7.24
CA SER A 156 2.03 -13.22 -6.68
C SER A 156 1.37 -14.10 -5.63
N THR A 157 0.42 -13.56 -4.86
CA THR A 157 -0.38 -14.34 -3.90
C THR A 157 -1.20 -15.42 -4.61
N MET A 158 -1.64 -15.15 -5.84
CA MET A 158 -2.38 -16.11 -6.68
C MET A 158 -1.48 -17.13 -7.40
N ALA A 159 -0.19 -16.81 -7.57
CA ALA A 159 0.80 -17.74 -8.12
C ALA A 159 1.31 -18.73 -7.06
N CYS A 160 1.47 -18.30 -5.81
CA CYS A 160 1.97 -19.14 -4.72
C CYS A 160 1.00 -20.27 -4.35
N SER A 161 -0.32 -20.04 -4.42
CA SER A 161 -1.33 -21.08 -4.12
C SER A 161 -1.34 -22.26 -5.11
N LYS A 162 -0.55 -22.20 -6.18
CA LYS A 162 -0.43 -23.26 -7.21
C LYS A 162 0.89 -24.03 -7.15
N ILE A 163 1.85 -23.61 -6.32
CA ILE A 163 3.11 -24.34 -6.14
C ILE A 163 2.86 -25.40 -5.08
N ASN A 164 2.46 -26.60 -5.51
CA ASN A 164 2.37 -27.79 -4.65
C ASN A 164 3.49 -28.78 -4.99
N ASP A 165 4.71 -28.27 -5.15
CA ASP A 165 5.90 -29.05 -5.43
C ASP A 165 6.79 -29.08 -4.17
N PRO A 166 6.96 -30.23 -3.50
CA PRO A 166 7.80 -30.36 -2.31
C PRO A 166 9.30 -30.33 -2.62
N SER A 167 9.70 -30.21 -3.90
CA SER A 167 11.09 -30.14 -4.31
C SER A 167 11.80 -28.87 -3.81
N VAL A 168 13.13 -28.91 -3.81
CA VAL A 168 13.99 -27.74 -3.52
C VAL A 168 13.64 -26.57 -4.42
N ILE A 169 13.45 -26.87 -5.70
CA ILE A 169 13.18 -25.87 -6.72
C ILE A 169 11.82 -25.24 -6.43
N GLY A 170 10.81 -26.04 -6.08
CA GLY A 170 9.49 -25.56 -5.67
C GLY A 170 9.55 -24.61 -4.48
N TYR A 171 10.25 -24.99 -3.40
CA TYR A 171 10.41 -24.15 -2.22
C TYR A 171 11.17 -22.85 -2.52
N GLN A 172 12.24 -22.90 -3.32
CA GLN A 172 13.00 -21.72 -3.74
C GLN A 172 12.14 -20.75 -4.56
N TRP A 173 11.31 -21.25 -5.48
CA TRP A 173 10.37 -20.43 -6.24
C TRP A 173 9.32 -19.78 -5.35
N TYR A 174 8.77 -20.53 -4.38
CA TYR A 174 7.82 -20.00 -3.41
C TYR A 174 8.42 -18.80 -2.64
N VAL A 175 9.59 -18.99 -2.02
CA VAL A 175 10.26 -17.93 -1.26
C VAL A 175 10.67 -16.76 -2.17
N GLY A 176 11.18 -17.05 -3.36
CA GLY A 176 11.60 -16.05 -4.35
C GLY A 176 10.45 -15.16 -4.82
N LEU A 177 9.30 -15.75 -5.19
CA LEU A 177 8.12 -15.01 -5.62
C LEU A 177 7.58 -14.12 -4.51
N ILE A 178 7.45 -14.63 -3.28
CA ILE A 178 7.02 -13.82 -2.13
C ILE A 178 7.99 -12.66 -1.89
N THR A 179 9.30 -12.91 -1.97
CA THR A 179 10.33 -11.88 -1.78
C THR A 179 10.21 -10.75 -2.81
N VAL A 180 10.08 -11.08 -4.10
CA VAL A 180 9.87 -10.09 -5.16
C VAL A 180 8.58 -9.28 -4.92
N SER A 181 7.53 -9.95 -4.46
CA SER A 181 6.24 -9.31 -4.15
C SER A 181 6.35 -8.31 -3.02
N ASN A 182 7.07 -8.66 -1.95
CA ASN A 182 7.30 -7.78 -0.82
C ASN A 182 8.13 -6.56 -1.23
N ILE A 183 9.14 -6.73 -2.10
CA ILE A 183 9.93 -5.61 -2.64
C ILE A 183 9.03 -4.65 -3.44
N LEU A 184 8.18 -5.18 -4.33
CA LEU A 184 7.24 -4.36 -5.11
C LEU A 184 6.18 -3.70 -4.22
N GLY A 185 5.72 -4.40 -3.17
CA GLY A 185 4.85 -3.85 -2.14
C GLY A 185 5.49 -2.68 -1.40
N ILE A 186 6.76 -2.79 -1.03
CA ILE A 186 7.53 -1.70 -0.41
C ILE A 186 7.63 -0.50 -1.35
N VAL A 187 7.98 -0.72 -2.63
CA VAL A 187 8.03 0.34 -3.65
C VAL A 187 6.67 1.03 -3.78
N SER A 188 5.59 0.26 -3.88
CA SER A 188 4.23 0.78 -3.96
C SER A 188 3.86 1.60 -2.72
N ALA A 189 4.17 1.10 -1.52
CA ALA A 189 3.91 1.81 -0.26
C ALA A 189 4.66 3.15 -0.17
N PHE A 190 5.92 3.21 -0.62
CA PHE A 190 6.67 4.47 -0.69
C PHE A 190 6.04 5.48 -1.66
N LEU A 191 5.62 5.03 -2.84
CA LEU A 191 4.95 5.90 -3.80
C LEU A 191 3.59 6.36 -3.26
N ALA A 192 2.83 5.49 -2.60
CA ALA A 192 1.59 5.84 -1.92
C ALA A 192 1.82 6.89 -0.82
N LEU A 193 2.85 6.74 0.02
CA LEU A 193 3.23 7.72 1.04
C LEU A 193 3.53 9.10 0.42
N LYS A 194 4.27 9.13 -0.70
CA LYS A 194 4.54 10.38 -1.44
C LYS A 194 3.25 11.01 -1.98
N ILE A 195 2.35 10.20 -2.55
CA ILE A 195 1.06 10.66 -3.07
C ILE A 195 0.21 11.25 -1.94
N ILE A 196 0.07 10.52 -0.83
CA ILE A 196 -0.68 10.93 0.35
C ILE A 196 -0.18 12.25 0.89
N LYS A 197 1.15 12.39 1.02
CA LYS A 197 1.78 13.61 1.53
C LYS A 197 1.45 14.80 0.63
N GLN A 198 1.70 14.70 -0.67
CA GLN A 198 1.50 15.82 -1.60
C GLN A 198 0.04 16.25 -1.70
N ILE A 199 -0.90 15.30 -1.74
CA ILE A 199 -2.33 15.61 -1.74
C ILE A 199 -2.75 16.28 -0.43
N ASN A 200 -2.34 15.74 0.73
CA ASN A 200 -2.70 16.33 2.02
C ASN A 200 -2.11 17.73 2.21
N ASP A 201 -0.87 17.97 1.74
CA ASP A 201 -0.22 19.27 1.80
C ASP A 201 -0.99 20.28 0.91
N ALA A 202 -1.37 19.88 -0.30
CA ALA A 202 -2.17 20.71 -1.20
C ALA A 202 -3.56 21.04 -0.63
N GLN A 203 -4.28 20.06 -0.08
CA GLN A 203 -5.58 20.29 0.56
C GLN A 203 -5.48 21.17 1.79
N SER A 204 -4.46 20.98 2.61
CA SER A 204 -4.22 21.80 3.81
C SER A 204 -3.94 23.25 3.43
N ALA A 205 -3.22 23.50 2.33
CA ALA A 205 -3.00 24.84 1.81
C ALA A 205 -4.31 25.46 1.26
N GLY A 206 -5.10 24.70 0.49
CA GLY A 206 -6.38 25.17 -0.06
C GLY A 206 -7.41 25.53 1.02
N LEU A 207 -7.54 24.68 2.05
CA LEU A 207 -8.46 24.91 3.18
C LEU A 207 -8.10 26.15 4.01
N ARG A 208 -6.83 26.55 4.05
CA ARG A 208 -6.41 27.81 4.70
C ARG A 208 -6.86 29.04 3.92
N LEU A 209 -7.00 28.93 2.61
CA LEU A 209 -7.35 30.04 1.72
C LEU A 209 -8.86 30.18 1.51
N SER A 210 -9.64 29.11 1.72
CA SER A 210 -11.10 29.11 1.59
C SER A 210 -11.76 28.41 2.78
N PRO A 211 -11.86 29.08 3.95
CA PRO A 211 -12.61 28.53 5.07
C PRO A 211 -14.11 28.76 4.85
N ALA A 212 -14.88 27.67 4.86
CA ALA A 212 -16.35 27.63 5.01
C ALA A 212 -17.22 27.94 3.77
N MET A 213 -17.14 27.13 2.70
CA MET A 213 -18.29 26.91 1.81
C MET A 213 -18.97 25.58 2.14
N PRO A 214 -20.32 25.53 2.27
CA PRO A 214 -21.05 24.27 2.37
C PRO A 214 -20.81 23.46 1.10
N CYS A 215 -20.39 22.21 1.25
CA CYS A 215 -20.19 21.32 0.11
C CYS A 215 -21.54 21.10 -0.60
N PRO A 216 -21.60 21.19 -1.93
CA PRO A 216 -22.81 20.83 -2.66
C PRO A 216 -23.12 19.33 -2.44
N ASN A 217 -24.39 19.05 -2.12
CA ASN A 217 -24.92 17.70 -1.90
C ASN A 217 -24.77 16.81 -3.14
#